data_AF-A0A6G2V7N7-F1
#
_entry.id   AF-A0A6G2V7N7-F1
#
_cell.length_a   1.000
_cell.length_b   1.000
_cell.length_c   1.000
_cell.angle_alpha   90.00
_cell.angle_beta   90.00
_cell.angle_gamma   90.00
#
_symmetry.space_group_name_H-M   'P 1'
#
loop_
_entity.id
_entity.type
_entity.pdbx_description
1 polymer ?
#
loop_
_entity_poly.entity_id
_entity_poly.type
_entity_poly.pdbx_seq_one_letter_code
_entity_poly.pdbx_strand_id
1 'polypeptide(L)' 'AVDAPGCAGAAAPLAGLTPQQARIARCVAEGATNREVARRLSVSTRTVDHHLRNVFAALGVRSRTELAGLLGNGG' A
#
# COMPACT_ATOMS: atom_id res chain seq x y z
N ALA A 1 3.25 29.11 4.04
CA ALA A 1 4.53 28.57 4.52
C ALA A 1 4.26 27.22 5.16
N VAL A 2 4.51 26.13 4.43
CA VAL A 2 5.05 24.87 4.96
C VAL A 2 5.55 24.04 3.76
N ASP A 3 6.55 24.57 3.05
CA ASP A 3 7.41 23.74 2.21
C ASP A 3 8.75 23.62 2.94
N ALA A 4 9.04 22.42 3.43
CA ALA A 4 10.34 22.03 3.94
C ALA A 4 10.71 20.69 3.28
N PRO A 5 11.67 20.65 2.34
CA PRO A 5 12.21 19.41 1.84
C PRO A 5 13.25 18.91 2.85
N GLY A 6 12.80 18.15 3.85
CA GLY A 6 13.70 17.42 4.73
C GLY A 6 14.20 16.17 4.02
N CYS A 7 15.53 16.00 3.95
CA CYS A 7 16.21 14.75 3.61
C CYS A 7 15.58 13.55 4.34
N ALA A 8 14.65 12.86 3.68
CA ALA A 8 14.19 11.52 4.03
C ALA A 8 14.10 10.72 2.72
N GLY A 9 15.27 10.43 2.14
CA GLY A 9 15.42 9.46 1.07
C GLY A 9 15.09 8.07 1.61
N ALA A 10 13.79 7.78 1.71
CA ALA A 10 13.15 6.48 1.96
C ALA A 10 11.61 6.59 2.07
N ALA A 11 11.01 7.79 1.88
CA ALA A 11 9.57 7.95 1.72
C ALA A 11 9.16 7.50 0.31
N ALA A 12 9.20 6.21 0.02
CA ALA A 12 8.25 5.18 0.43
C ALA A 12 7.47 4.86 -0.86
N PRO A 13 7.47 3.61 -1.34
CA PRO A 13 6.80 3.21 -2.58
C PRO A 13 5.36 3.73 -2.73
N LEU A 14 4.73 4.18 -1.65
CA LEU A 14 3.34 4.62 -1.51
C LEU A 14 3.08 6.09 -1.90
N ALA A 15 4.08 6.88 -2.34
CA ALA A 15 3.94 8.32 -2.58
C ALA A 15 2.88 8.71 -3.64
N GLY A 16 2.52 7.79 -4.55
CA GLY A 16 1.46 7.98 -5.55
C GLY A 16 0.08 7.45 -5.15
N LEU A 17 -0.09 6.94 -3.92
CA LEU A 17 -1.32 6.30 -3.46
C LEU A 17 -2.16 7.24 -2.60
N THR A 18 -3.48 7.07 -2.65
CA THR A 18 -4.37 7.68 -1.67
C THR A 18 -4.09 7.12 -0.27
N PRO A 19 -4.43 7.85 0.81
CA PRO A 19 -4.21 7.37 2.18
C PRO A 19 -4.83 5.99 2.45
N GLN A 20 -5.97 5.70 1.84
CA GLN A 20 -6.66 4.42 1.97
C GLN A 20 -5.92 3.30 1.22
N GLN A 21 -5.46 3.58 0.00
CA GLN A 21 -4.63 2.65 -0.78
C GLN A 21 -3.33 2.31 -0.06
N ALA A 22 -2.66 3.31 0.52
CA ALA A 22 -1.43 3.12 1.28
C ALA A 22 -1.65 2.22 2.51
N ARG A 23 -2.75 2.39 3.24
CA ARG A 23 -3.13 1.51 4.36
C ARG A 23 -3.35 0.07 3.91
N ILE A 24 -4.10 -0.13 2.83
CA ILE A 24 -4.35 -1.46 2.25
C ILE A 24 -3.02 -2.11 1.83
N ALA A 25 -2.18 -1.37 1.11
CA ALA A 25 -0.89 -1.84 0.62
C ALA A 25 0.02 -2.30 1.76
N ARG A 26 0.10 -1.54 2.86
CA ARG A 26 0.87 -1.90 4.06
C ARG A 26 0.35 -3.19 4.70
N CYS A 27 -0.95 -3.31 4.94
CA CYS A 27 -1.48 -4.53 5.54
C CYS A 27 -1.22 -5.76 4.67
N VAL A 28 -1.32 -5.64 3.34
CA VAL A 28 -1.00 -6.75 2.43
C VAL A 28 0.49 -7.07 2.42
N ALA A 29 1.36 -6.07 2.50
CA ALA A 29 2.80 -6.26 2.62
C ALA A 29 3.20 -6.95 3.94
N GLU A 30 2.50 -6.67 5.03
CA GLU A 30 2.62 -7.37 6.32
C GLU A 30 2.09 -8.83 6.27
N GLY A 31 1.53 -9.25 5.14
CA GLY A 31 1.02 -10.60 4.94
C GLY A 31 -0.48 -10.78 5.21
N ALA A 32 -1.21 -9.71 5.56
CA ALA A 32 -2.65 -9.78 5.82
C ALA A 32 -3.42 -10.21 4.56
N THR A 33 -4.47 -11.01 4.76
CA THR A 33 -5.38 -11.40 3.68
C THR A 33 -6.38 -10.30 3.37
N ASN A 34 -6.98 -10.29 2.18
CA ASN A 34 -8.01 -9.31 1.82
C ASN A 34 -9.18 -9.27 2.82
N ARG A 35 -9.51 -10.42 3.44
CA ARG A 35 -10.54 -10.53 4.48
C ARG A 35 -10.11 -9.86 5.79
N GLU A 36 -8.85 -10.02 6.18
CA GLU A 36 -8.29 -9.37 7.36
C GLU A 36 -8.20 -7.85 7.16
N VAL A 37 -7.72 -7.41 5.99
CA VAL A 37 -7.70 -5.99 5.62
C VAL A 37 -9.10 -5.39 5.61
N ALA A 38 -10.06 -6.10 5.02
CA ALA A 38 -11.47 -5.73 5.01
C ALA A 38 -12.02 -5.51 6.43
N ARG A 39 -11.73 -6.42 7.36
CA ARG A 39 -12.13 -6.29 8.77
C ARG A 39 -11.46 -5.10 9.46
N ARG A 40 -10.15 -4.90 9.26
CA ARG A 40 -9.39 -3.81 9.90
C ARG A 40 -9.83 -2.44 9.43
N LEU A 41 -10.24 -2.32 8.16
CA LEU A 41 -10.67 -1.06 7.55
C LEU A 41 -12.19 -0.89 7.52
N SER A 42 -12.96 -1.84 8.08
CA SER A 42 -14.43 -1.89 8.00
C SER A 42 -14.97 -1.72 6.57
N VAL A 43 -14.32 -2.37 5.59
CA VAL A 43 -14.73 -2.38 4.18
C VAL A 43 -14.98 -3.80 3.69
N SER A 44 -15.67 -3.95 2.57
CA SER A 44 -15.87 -5.26 1.93
C SER A 44 -14.59 -5.77 1.27
N THR A 45 -14.41 -7.09 1.19
CA THR A 45 -13.31 -7.72 0.44
C THR A 45 -13.27 -7.29 -1.03
N ARG A 46 -14.44 -7.05 -1.63
CA ARG A 46 -14.57 -6.48 -2.98
C ARG A 46 -14.02 -5.07 -3.10
N THR A 47 -14.18 -4.24 -2.07
CA THR A 47 -13.60 -2.89 -2.00
C THR A 47 -12.08 -2.97 -1.87
N VAL A 48 -11.57 -3.90 -1.05
CA VAL A 48 -10.14 -4.18 -0.96
C VAL A 48 -9.56 -4.59 -2.31
N ASP A 49 -10.22 -5.51 -3.03
CA ASP A 49 -9.80 -5.92 -4.38
C ASP A 49 -9.73 -4.75 -5.37
N HIS A 50 -10.76 -3.90 -5.37
CA HIS A 50 -10.78 -2.71 -6.22
C HIS A 50 -9.60 -1.77 -5.91
N HIS A 51 -9.37 -1.47 -4.63
CA HIS A 51 -8.24 -0.65 -4.23
C HIS A 51 -6.89 -1.30 -4.56
N LEU A 52 -6.76 -2.62 -4.38
CA LEU A 52 -5.54 -3.35 -4.71
C LEU A 52 -5.22 -3.28 -6.20
N ARG A 53 -6.21 -3.39 -7.09
CA ARG A 53 -5.98 -3.20 -8.53
C ARG A 53 -5.42 -1.82 -8.85
N ASN A 54 -5.97 -0.78 -8.22
CA ASN A 54 -5.49 0.58 -8.41
C ASN A 54 -4.09 0.78 -7.80
N VAL A 55 -3.81 0.15 -6.64
CA VAL A 55 -2.48 0.13 -6.01
C VAL A 55 -1.48 -0.55 -6.94
N PHE A 56 -1.81 -1.72 -7.46
CA PHE A 56 -0.96 -2.49 -8.37
C PHE A 56 -0.64 -1.70 -9.63
N ALA A 57 -1.65 -1.07 -10.24
CA ALA A 57 -1.47 -0.21 -11.40
C ALA A 57 -0.60 1.02 -11.08
N ALA A 58 -0.82 1.68 -9.94
CA ALA A 58 -0.07 2.87 -9.55
C ALA A 58 1.39 2.57 -9.19
N LEU A 59 1.66 1.40 -8.60
CA LEU A 59 3.00 0.97 -8.19
C LEU A 59 3.73 0.15 -9.26
N GLY A 60 3.04 -0.25 -10.33
CA GLY A 60 3.60 -1.13 -11.37
C GLY A 60 3.86 -2.57 -10.90
N VAL A 61 3.25 -3.01 -9.80
CA VAL A 61 3.39 -4.39 -9.30
C VAL A 61 2.28 -5.29 -9.81
N ARG A 62 2.59 -6.56 -9.98
CA ARG A 62 1.66 -7.58 -10.52
C ARG A 62 1.25 -8.60 -9.49
N SER A 63 1.88 -8.61 -8.31
CA SER A 63 1.59 -9.57 -7.25
C SER A 63 1.70 -8.99 -5.85
N ARG A 64 1.01 -9.62 -4.90
CA ARG A 64 1.16 -9.32 -3.46
C ARG A 64 2.61 -9.51 -2.98
N THR A 65 3.34 -10.44 -3.59
CA THR A 65 4.73 -10.76 -3.22
C THR A 65 5.66 -9.66 -3.71
N GLU A 66 5.47 -9.16 -4.94
CA GLU A 66 6.17 -7.97 -5.42
C GLU A 66 5.84 -6.75 -4.57
N LEU A 67 4.57 -6.56 -4.19
CA LEU A 67 4.17 -5.48 -3.29
C LEU A 67 4.85 -5.59 -1.92
N ALA A 68 4.89 -6.78 -1.34
CA ALA A 68 5.57 -7.05 -0.07
C ALA A 68 7.09 -6.86 -0.19
N GLY A 69 7.70 -7.24 -1.31
CA GLY A 69 9.12 -7.00 -1.59
C GLY A 69 9.44 -5.51 -1.74
N LEU A 70 8.61 -4.75 -2.46
CA LEU A 70 8.79 -3.31 -2.60
C LEU A 70 8.69 -2.57 -1.26
N LEU A 71 7.77 -3.00 -0.38
CA LEU A 71 7.55 -2.37 0.92
C LEU A 71 8.45 -2.93 2.02
N GLY A 72 8.95 -4.15 1.85
CA GLY A 72 9.81 -4.89 2.78
C GLY A 72 11.31 -4.72 2.55
N ASN A 73 11.75 -4.18 1.41
CA ASN A 73 13.15 -3.84 1.14
C ASN A 73 13.56 -2.49 1.77
N GLY A 74 13.41 -2.41 3.09
CA GLY A 74 14.04 -1.40 3.94
C GLY A 74 15.01 -2.03 4.95
N GLY A 75 15.71 -3.08 4.52
CA GLY A 75 16.80 -3.73 5.26
C GLY A 75 18.15 -3.37 4.66
#